data_AF-A0A314XMY9-F1
#
_entry.id   AF-A0A314XMY9-F1
#
_cell.length_a   1.000
_cell.length_b   1.000
_cell.length_c   1.000
_cell.angle_alpha   90.00
_cell.angle_beta   90.00
_cell.angle_gamma   90.00
#
_symmetry.space_group_name_H-M   'P 1'
#
loop_
_entity.id
_entity.type
_entity.pdbx_description
1 polymer ?
#
loop_
_entity_poly.entity_id
_entity_poly.type
_entity_poly.pdbx_seq_one_letter_code
_entity_poly.pdbx_strand_id
1 'polypeptide(L)'
;MTPWGNNPASAIVFKNLCYGWGAKLTPQEVADKVKHFFKYYSISRQKMTVLTLSYHTESYLPEDNWFDLRQFLYNARWPYQFQKIDDLVHELDDDRVHLGESSALDKLGDASHGGGGMGVVAAGSGNPNVGL
;
A
#
# COMPACT_ATOMS: atom_id res chain seq x y z
N MET A 1 -6.88 -19.03 -19.09
CA MET A 1 -5.52 -18.46 -19.12
C MET A 1 -5.48 -17.49 -20.30
N THR A 2 -5.74 -16.20 -20.06
CA THR A 2 -5.78 -15.18 -21.12
C THR A 2 -4.47 -14.40 -21.20
N PRO A 3 -4.06 -13.95 -22.40
CA PRO A 3 -2.66 -13.59 -22.71
C PRO A 3 -2.32 -12.11 -22.47
N TRP A 4 -3.26 -11.30 -21.99
CA TRP A 4 -3.06 -9.87 -21.73
C TRP A 4 -3.68 -9.50 -20.37
N GLY A 5 -2.89 -8.93 -19.45
CA GLY A 5 -3.44 -8.13 -18.35
C GLY A 5 -3.84 -8.85 -17.06
N ASN A 6 -3.16 -9.92 -16.65
CA ASN A 6 -3.43 -10.60 -15.37
C ASN A 6 -2.98 -9.83 -14.11
N ASN A 7 -2.62 -8.54 -14.24
CA ASN A 7 -2.24 -7.71 -13.10
C ASN A 7 -3.47 -6.98 -12.56
N PRO A 8 -4.03 -7.40 -11.42
CA PRO A 8 -5.24 -6.79 -10.91
C PRO A 8 -4.99 -5.32 -10.56
N ALA A 9 -6.00 -4.48 -10.73
CA ALA A 9 -5.90 -3.04 -10.44
C ALA A 9 -5.35 -2.77 -9.02
N SER A 10 -5.69 -3.63 -8.05
CA SER A 10 -5.17 -3.58 -6.69
C SER A 10 -3.66 -3.79 -6.59
N ALA A 11 -3.06 -4.65 -7.43
CA ALA A 11 -1.62 -4.86 -7.48
C ALA A 11 -0.89 -3.70 -8.16
N ILE A 12 -1.52 -3.02 -9.13
CA ILE A 12 -0.99 -1.77 -9.72
C ILE A 12 -0.97 -0.66 -8.67
N VAL A 13 -2.08 -0.49 -7.94
CA VAL A 13 -2.17 0.48 -6.84
C VAL A 13 -1.12 0.20 -5.78
N PHE A 14 -0.94 -1.07 -5.38
CA PHE A 14 0.10 -1.49 -4.45
C PHE A 14 1.49 -1.05 -4.91
N LYS A 15 1.92 -1.41 -6.13
CA LYS A 15 3.25 -1.06 -6.66
C LYS A 15 3.47 0.45 -6.66
N ASN A 16 2.50 1.22 -7.15
CA ASN A 16 2.59 2.68 -7.20
C ASN A 16 2.73 3.30 -5.80
N LEU A 17 2.00 2.77 -4.80
CA LEU A 17 2.11 3.23 -3.43
C LEU A 17 3.42 2.80 -2.78
N CYS A 18 3.96 1.63 -3.08
CA CYS A 18 5.29 1.23 -2.63
C CYS A 18 6.37 2.20 -3.14
N TYR A 19 6.29 2.66 -4.40
CA TYR A 19 7.19 3.69 -4.91
C TYR A 19 6.97 5.05 -4.23
N GLY A 20 5.72 5.47 -4.05
CA GLY A 20 5.41 6.80 -3.48
C GLY A 20 5.61 6.91 -1.97
N TRP A 21 5.39 5.81 -1.23
CA TRP A 21 5.41 5.77 0.24
C TRP A 21 6.55 4.93 0.82
N GLY A 22 7.43 4.38 -0.02
CA GLY A 22 8.49 3.45 0.41
C GLY A 22 9.49 4.00 1.44
N ALA A 23 9.57 5.33 1.59
CA ALA A 23 10.36 5.99 2.64
C ALA A 23 9.65 6.05 4.02
N LYS A 24 8.32 5.87 4.04
CA LYS A 24 7.48 6.05 5.24
C LYS A 24 6.85 4.76 5.74
N LEU A 25 6.54 3.83 4.84
CA LEU A 25 5.82 2.60 5.13
C LEU A 25 6.53 1.40 4.52
N THR A 26 6.45 0.27 5.21
CA THR A 26 6.93 -1.02 4.71
C THR A 26 5.97 -1.57 3.64
N PRO A 27 6.44 -2.42 2.71
CA PRO A 27 5.59 -3.10 1.73
C PRO A 27 4.40 -3.82 2.39
N GLN A 28 4.60 -4.48 3.52
CA GLN A 28 3.53 -5.14 4.28
C GLN A 28 2.44 -4.15 4.73
N GLU A 29 2.82 -3.02 5.31
CA GLU A 29 1.85 -2.00 5.75
C GLU A 29 1.07 -1.38 4.58
N VAL A 30 1.74 -1.19 3.42
CA VAL A 30 1.09 -0.72 2.20
C VAL A 30 0.09 -1.77 1.70
N ALA A 31 0.47 -3.05 1.69
CA ALA A 31 -0.40 -4.14 1.30
C ALA A 31 -1.66 -4.20 2.17
N ASP A 32 -1.52 -4.10 3.49
CA ASP A 32 -2.64 -4.13 4.42
C ASP A 32 -3.62 -2.96 4.17
N LYS A 33 -3.09 -1.75 3.93
CA LYS A 33 -3.91 -0.58 3.59
C LYS A 33 -4.65 -0.76 2.26
N VAL A 34 -3.98 -1.29 1.24
CA VAL A 34 -4.59 -1.55 -0.07
C VAL A 34 -5.70 -2.59 0.05
N LYS A 35 -5.44 -3.72 0.72
CA LYS A 35 -6.45 -4.77 0.94
C LYS A 35 -7.64 -4.24 1.74
N HIS A 36 -7.38 -3.43 2.77
CA HIS A 36 -8.42 -2.78 3.56
C HIS A 36 -9.30 -1.88 2.70
N PHE A 37 -8.69 -1.01 1.88
CA PHE A 37 -9.41 -0.13 0.96
C PHE A 37 -10.33 -0.93 0.01
N PHE A 38 -9.79 -1.92 -0.70
CA PHE A 38 -10.58 -2.70 -1.67
C PHE A 38 -11.68 -3.54 -1.03
N LYS A 39 -11.45 -4.07 0.19
CA LYS A 39 -12.49 -4.78 0.95
C LYS A 39 -13.69 -3.87 1.24
N TYR A 40 -13.45 -2.69 1.83
CA TYR A 40 -14.54 -1.79 2.22
C TYR A 40 -15.16 -1.07 1.03
N TYR A 41 -14.38 -0.77 0.00
CA TYR A 41 -14.87 -0.29 -1.29
C TYR A 41 -15.91 -1.27 -1.86
N SER A 42 -15.56 -2.56 -1.91
CA SER A 42 -16.46 -3.59 -2.46
C SER A 42 -17.72 -3.82 -1.63
N ILE A 43 -17.61 -3.84 -0.31
CA ILE A 43 -18.76 -4.00 0.58
C ILE A 43 -19.70 -2.78 0.47
N SER A 44 -19.13 -1.59 0.31
CA SER A 44 -19.89 -0.35 0.31
C SER A 44 -20.36 0.08 -1.07
N ARG A 45 -19.93 -0.57 -2.15
CA ARG A 45 -20.19 -0.11 -3.53
C ARG A 45 -21.68 0.04 -3.83
N GLN A 46 -22.50 -0.86 -3.31
CA GLN A 46 -23.97 -0.79 -3.41
C GLN A 46 -24.59 0.51 -2.87
N LYS A 47 -23.91 1.24 -1.98
CA LYS A 47 -24.42 2.53 -1.49
C LYS A 47 -24.42 3.58 -2.60
N MET A 48 -23.53 3.46 -3.58
CA MET A 48 -23.42 4.45 -4.65
C MET A 48 -24.51 4.35 -5.71
N THR A 49 -25.17 3.19 -5.82
CA THR A 49 -26.32 3.03 -6.73
C THR A 49 -27.57 3.74 -6.23
N VAL A 50 -27.57 4.20 -4.98
CA VAL A 50 -28.71 4.92 -4.35
C VAL A 50 -28.31 6.32 -3.87
N LEU A 51 -27.10 6.78 -4.21
CA LEU A 51 -26.68 8.14 -3.86
C LEU A 51 -27.48 9.16 -4.68
N THR A 52 -27.88 10.24 -4.02
CA THR A 52 -28.49 11.40 -4.67
C THR A 52 -27.53 11.97 -5.70
N LEU A 53 -28.05 12.27 -6.88
CA LEU A 53 -27.30 12.89 -7.96
C LEU A 53 -26.56 14.15 -7.47
N SER A 54 -25.28 14.25 -7.79
CA SER A 54 -24.41 15.37 -7.42
C SER A 54 -23.83 16.06 -8.64
N TYR A 55 -23.43 17.33 -8.48
CA TYR A 55 -22.70 18.06 -9.50
C TYR A 55 -21.33 17.42 -9.77
N HIS A 56 -20.94 17.31 -11.03
CA HIS A 56 -19.64 16.77 -11.42
C HIS A 56 -18.58 17.86 -11.42
N THR A 57 -17.67 17.77 -10.45
CA THR A 57 -16.52 18.68 -10.33
C THR A 57 -15.21 18.04 -10.79
N GLU A 58 -15.07 16.73 -10.62
CA GLU A 58 -13.80 16.02 -10.74
C GLU A 58 -13.93 14.76 -11.60
N SER A 59 -12.90 14.50 -12.42
CA SER A 59 -12.89 13.33 -13.32
C SER A 59 -12.76 11.98 -12.61
N TYR A 60 -12.55 11.96 -11.29
CA TYR A 60 -12.48 10.72 -10.49
C TYR A 60 -13.73 10.50 -9.64
N LEU A 61 -14.80 11.30 -9.84
CA LEU A 61 -16.02 11.20 -9.07
C LEU A 61 -16.60 9.77 -9.16
N PRO A 62 -16.94 9.14 -8.02
CA PRO A 62 -17.36 7.75 -8.00
C PRO A 62 -18.88 7.62 -8.27
N GLU A 63 -19.41 8.34 -9.25
CA GLU A 63 -20.87 8.46 -9.47
C GLU A 63 -21.38 7.39 -10.45
N ASP A 64 -22.25 6.49 -9.98
CA ASP A 64 -22.68 5.29 -10.72
C ASP A 64 -23.91 5.50 -11.61
N ASN A 65 -24.60 6.65 -11.56
CA ASN A 65 -25.80 6.89 -12.37
C ASN A 65 -25.45 7.32 -13.81
N TRP A 66 -24.26 7.89 -14.05
CA TRP A 66 -23.89 8.34 -15.39
C TRP A 66 -22.39 8.35 -15.72
N PHE A 67 -21.48 8.36 -14.74
CA PHE A 67 -20.05 8.50 -15.01
C PHE A 67 -19.25 7.19 -14.83
N ASP A 68 -19.48 6.48 -13.74
CA ASP A 68 -18.65 5.37 -13.26
C ASP A 68 -19.44 4.06 -13.22
N LEU A 69 -19.73 3.51 -14.40
CA LEU A 69 -20.58 2.31 -14.60
C LEU A 69 -19.90 0.98 -14.20
N ARG A 70 -19.29 0.92 -13.00
CA ARG A 70 -18.72 -0.32 -12.47
C ARG A 70 -19.80 -1.22 -11.87
N GLN A 71 -19.45 -2.50 -11.71
CA GLN A 71 -20.28 -3.46 -11.00
C GLN A 71 -20.45 -3.04 -9.53
N PHE A 72 -21.63 -3.28 -8.95
CA PHE A 72 -21.88 -2.94 -7.54
C PHE A 72 -21.80 -4.15 -6.60
N LEU A 73 -21.90 -5.38 -7.12
CA LEU A 73 -21.82 -6.62 -6.34
C LEU A 73 -20.47 -7.31 -6.57
N TYR A 74 -19.53 -7.09 -5.66
CA TYR A 74 -18.19 -7.68 -5.69
C TYR A 74 -18.03 -8.82 -4.69
N ASN A 75 -17.12 -9.76 -4.99
CA ASN A 75 -16.57 -10.65 -3.97
C ASN A 75 -15.57 -9.87 -3.11
N ALA A 76 -15.99 -9.40 -1.93
CA ALA A 76 -15.18 -8.59 -1.02
C ALA A 76 -13.93 -9.30 -0.46
N ARG A 77 -13.80 -10.62 -0.65
CA ARG A 77 -12.58 -11.37 -0.26
C ARG A 77 -11.45 -11.22 -1.27
N TRP A 78 -11.74 -10.88 -2.53
CA TRP A 78 -10.75 -10.65 -3.57
C TRP A 78 -9.59 -11.67 -3.60
N PRO A 79 -9.88 -12.98 -3.66
CA PRO A 79 -8.90 -14.04 -3.35
C PRO A 79 -7.67 -14.01 -4.26
N TYR A 80 -7.88 -13.92 -5.57
CA TYR A 80 -6.79 -13.87 -6.55
C TYR A 80 -5.95 -12.59 -6.40
N GLN A 81 -6.62 -11.46 -6.20
CA GLN A 81 -5.99 -10.15 -6.15
C GLN A 81 -5.16 -9.96 -4.88
N PHE A 82 -5.65 -10.44 -3.74
CA PHE A 82 -4.95 -10.33 -2.48
C PHE A 82 -3.78 -11.30 -2.42
N GLN A 83 -3.95 -12.53 -2.92
CA GLN A 83 -2.84 -13.46 -3.11
C GLN A 83 -1.75 -12.84 -3.99
N LYS A 84 -2.12 -12.19 -5.09
CA LYS A 84 -1.14 -11.55 -5.97
C LYS A 84 -0.37 -10.41 -5.28
N ILE A 85 -1.01 -9.68 -4.37
CA ILE A 85 -0.33 -8.67 -3.55
C ILE A 85 0.62 -9.34 -2.56
N ASP A 86 0.20 -10.44 -1.92
CA ASP A 86 1.06 -11.20 -0.99
C ASP A 86 2.32 -11.73 -1.69
N ASP A 87 2.19 -12.30 -2.89
CA ASP A 87 3.33 -12.73 -3.70
C ASP A 87 4.31 -11.58 -3.98
N LEU A 88 3.79 -10.38 -4.28
CA LEU A 88 4.60 -9.19 -4.56
C LEU A 88 5.27 -8.63 -3.29
N VAL A 89 4.65 -8.76 -2.13
CA VAL A 89 5.27 -8.36 -0.85
C VAL A 89 6.47 -9.27 -0.56
N HIS A 90 6.31 -10.57 -0.74
CA HIS A 90 7.38 -11.54 -0.54
C HIS A 90 8.59 -11.26 -1.47
N GLU A 91 8.33 -10.99 -2.75
CA GLU A 91 9.37 -10.62 -3.72
C GLU A 91 10.16 -9.37 -3.29
N LEU A 92 9.48 -8.35 -2.77
CA LEU A 92 10.12 -7.10 -2.34
C LEU A 92 10.90 -7.24 -1.02
N ASP A 93 10.48 -8.15 -0.13
CA ASP A 93 11.21 -8.43 1.10
C ASP A 93 12.46 -9.27 0.81
N ASP A 94 12.41 -10.23 -0.12
CA ASP A 94 13.57 -10.99 -0.58
C ASP A 94 14.64 -10.10 -1.22
N ASP A 95 14.23 -9.15 -2.08
CA ASP A 95 15.13 -8.18 -2.71
C ASP A 95 15.85 -7.29 -1.67
N ARG A 96 15.17 -6.95 -0.56
CA ARG A 96 15.79 -6.21 0.56
C ARG A 96 16.83 -7.04 1.30
N VAL A 97 16.62 -8.36 1.44
CA VAL A 97 17.58 -9.28 2.04
C VAL A 97 18.85 -9.37 1.19
N HIS A 98 18.72 -9.43 -0.14
CA HIS A 98 19.87 -9.50 -1.06
C HIS A 98 20.68 -8.18 -1.13
N LEU A 99 20.04 -7.02 -0.96
CA LEU A 99 20.75 -5.74 -0.86
C LEU A 99 21.53 -5.61 0.46
N GLY A 100 21.04 -6.22 1.54
CA GLY A 100 21.70 -6.22 2.86
C GLY A 100 23.03 -6.96 2.90
N GLU A 101 23.22 -7.99 2.08
CA GLU A 101 24.46 -8.78 2.03
C GLU A 101 25.61 -8.06 1.31
N SER A 102 25.29 -7.17 0.35
CA SER A 102 26.30 -6.36 -0.36
C SER A 102 26.91 -5.24 0.48
N SER A 103 26.24 -4.78 1.55
CA SER A 103 26.73 -3.71 2.42
C SER A 103 27.73 -4.18 3.49
N ALA A 104 27.83 -5.49 3.73
CA ALA A 104 28.73 -6.05 4.75
C ALA A 104 30.22 -6.02 4.33
N LEU A 105 30.54 -5.77 3.06
CA LEU A 105 31.92 -5.74 2.54
C LEU A 105 32.52 -4.32 2.44
N ASP A 106 31.89 -3.29 3.01
CA ASP A 106 32.41 -1.91 2.99
C ASP A 106 32.80 -1.37 4.39
N LYS A 107 32.83 -2.25 5.40
CA LYS A 107 33.21 -1.88 6.78
C LYS A 107 34.66 -2.23 7.10
N LEU A 108 35.61 -1.54 6.46
CA LEU A 108 36.99 -1.43 6.93
C LEU A 108 37.64 -0.20 6.28
N GLY A 109 37.42 0.97 6.85
CA GLY A 109 38.03 2.20 6.39
C GLY A 109 37.51 3.44 7.10
N ASP A 110 38.17 3.76 8.21
CA ASP A 110 38.55 5.11 8.64
C ASP A 110 38.15 5.44 10.08
N ALA A 111 39.20 5.61 10.88
CA ALA A 111 39.14 6.03 12.26
C ALA A 111 39.82 7.41 12.33
N SER A 112 39.06 8.49 12.51
CA SER A 112 39.60 9.72 13.12
C SER A 112 38.56 10.80 13.46
N HIS A 113 38.64 11.25 14.71
CA HIS A 113 38.44 12.62 15.20
C HIS A 113 37.02 13.24 15.27
N GLY A 114 36.44 13.18 16.48
CA GLY A 114 36.34 14.35 17.36
C GLY A 114 35.30 15.44 17.06
N GLY A 115 34.32 15.59 17.97
CA GLY A 115 33.54 16.83 18.11
C GLY A 115 32.21 16.63 18.84
N GLY A 116 32.15 17.03 20.11
CA GLY A 116 30.96 16.90 20.95
C GLY A 116 29.83 17.87 20.60
N GLY A 117 28.62 17.51 21.02
CA GLY A 117 27.44 18.38 21.00
C GLY A 117 26.29 17.77 21.81
N MET A 118 25.87 18.47 22.87
CA MET A 118 24.84 18.10 23.84
C MET A 118 23.52 17.61 23.22
N GLY A 119 22.93 16.61 23.86
CA GLY A 119 21.61 16.09 23.52
C GLY A 119 20.45 16.95 23.99
N VAL A 120 19.26 16.61 23.47
CA VAL A 120 17.96 16.76 24.12
C VAL A 120 17.12 15.55 23.71
N VAL A 121 16.69 14.76 24.68
CA VAL A 121 15.71 13.67 24.50
C VAL A 121 14.31 14.28 24.53
N ALA A 122 13.47 13.95 23.55
CA ALA A 122 12.04 14.26 23.58
C ALA A 122 11.24 12.96 23.41
N ALA A 123 10.29 12.80 24.32
CA ALA A 123 9.61 11.56 24.66
C ALA A 123 8.40 11.24 23.77
N GLY A 124 8.14 9.94 23.60
CA GLY A 124 6.80 9.38 23.46
C GLY A 124 6.18 9.39 22.06
N SER A 125 6.12 8.21 21.44
CA SER A 125 5.00 7.86 20.56
C SER A 125 4.66 6.39 20.78
N GLY A 126 3.47 6.16 21.32
CA GLY A 126 3.01 4.89 21.87
C GLY A 126 2.70 3.82 20.81
N ASN A 127 2.77 2.58 21.29
CA ASN A 127 2.53 1.36 20.54
C ASN A 127 1.12 1.33 19.91
N PRO A 128 0.96 0.96 18.62
CA PRO A 128 -0.31 1.02 17.90
C PRO A 128 -1.28 -0.15 18.17
N ASN A 129 -1.09 -0.94 19.24
CA ASN A 129 -1.82 -2.21 19.44
C ASN A 129 -2.87 -2.17 20.57
N VAL A 130 -3.61 -1.07 20.70
CA VAL A 130 -4.79 -0.98 21.58
C VAL A 130 -6.03 -0.71 20.75
N GLY A 131 -6.88 -1.72 20.58
CA GLY A 131 -8.22 -1.63 20.01
C GLY A 131 -8.77 -2.99 19.60
N LEU A 132 -9.75 -3.48 20.36
CA LEU A 132 -10.63 -4.62 20.05
C LEU A 132 -11.51 -4.35 18.82
#